data_AF-A0A972E8G2-F1
#
_entry.id   AF-A0A972E8G2-F1
#
_cell.length_a   1.000
_cell.length_b   1.000
_cell.length_c   1.000
_cell.angle_alpha   90.00
_cell.angle_beta   90.00
_cell.angle_gamma   90.00
#
_symmetry.space_group_name_H-M   'P 1'
#
loop_
_entity.id
_entity.type
_entity.pdbx_description
1 polymer ?
#
loop_
_entity_poly.entity_id
_entity_poly.type
_entity_poly.pdbx_seq_one_letter_code
_entity_poly.pdbx_strand_id
1 'polypeptide(L)'
;MCHGYTHGSIGNSKYPVLHYFEICSILANTTVNAYYALCQKLGEDPTVDGVDVIAEINKHYKILKEAELKKNTENFEKYYKNFKVY
;
A
#
# COMPACT_ATOMS: atom_id res chain seq x y z
N MET A 1 11.20 19.77 -19.68
CA MET A 1 11.03 19.18 -18.33
C MET A 1 10.45 17.77 -18.46
N CYS A 2 11.26 16.77 -18.84
CA CYS A 2 10.79 15.37 -19.00
C CYS A 2 11.97 14.38 -18.90
N HIS A 3 12.84 14.54 -17.89
CA HIS A 3 14.04 13.70 -17.73
C HIS A 3 14.20 13.08 -16.34
N GLY A 4 13.27 13.32 -15.42
CA GLY A 4 13.35 12.78 -14.05
C GLY A 4 12.72 11.40 -13.86
N TYR A 5 11.85 10.97 -14.78
CA TYR A 5 11.13 9.70 -14.67
C TYR A 5 11.86 8.51 -15.30
N THR A 6 12.81 8.77 -16.21
CA THR A 6 13.53 7.73 -16.98
C THR A 6 14.87 7.33 -16.38
N HIS A 7 15.49 8.20 -15.58
CA HIS A 7 16.59 7.84 -14.71
C HIS A 7 16.05 7.89 -13.29
N GLY A 8 15.78 6.72 -12.70
CA GLY A 8 15.44 6.61 -11.29
C GLY A 8 16.55 7.25 -10.47
N SER A 9 16.39 8.53 -10.14
CA SER A 9 17.18 9.17 -9.11
C SER A 9 16.78 8.44 -7.84
N ILE A 10 17.66 7.56 -7.37
CA ILE A 10 17.54 6.91 -6.06
C ILE A 10 17.81 8.00 -5.03
N GLY A 11 16.86 8.94 -4.92
CA GLY A 11 16.82 9.87 -3.82
C GLY A 11 16.46 9.05 -2.59
N ASN A 12 17.38 8.97 -1.63
CA ASN A 12 17.06 8.36 -0.34
C ASN A 12 15.87 9.11 0.25
N SER A 13 14.70 8.45 0.29
CA SER A 13 13.55 9.01 0.98
C SER A 13 13.90 9.14 2.45
N LYS A 14 13.67 10.33 3.01
CA LYS A 14 13.86 10.56 4.45
C LYS A 14 12.95 9.65 5.29
N TYR A 15 11.80 9.24 4.75
CA TYR A 15 10.82 8.40 5.43
C TYR A 15 10.33 7.25 4.51
N PRO A 16 11.13 6.19 4.29
CA PRO A 16 10.73 5.07 3.41
C PRO A 16 9.39 4.41 3.78
N VAL A 17 9.09 4.29 5.08
CA VAL A 17 7.80 3.80 5.60
C VAL A 17 6.63 4.67 5.14
N LEU A 18 6.81 5.96 4.84
CA LEU A 18 5.74 6.79 4.28
C LEU A 18 5.33 6.29 2.90
N HIS A 19 6.29 5.97 2.04
CA HIS A 19 6.04 5.41 0.71
C HIS A 19 5.41 4.02 0.79
N TYR A 20 5.70 3.26 1.84
CA TYR A 20 5.04 1.97 2.07
C TYR A 20 3.51 2.12 2.18
N PHE A 21 3.01 3.15 2.89
CA PHE A 21 1.57 3.43 2.94
C PHE A 21 0.96 3.73 1.56
N GLU A 22 1.67 4.51 0.75
CA GLU A 22 1.22 4.89 -0.60
C GLU A 22 1.17 3.67 -1.53
N ILE A 23 2.24 2.88 -1.55
CA ILE A 23 2.34 1.67 -2.37
C ILE A 23 1.26 0.66 -1.96
N CYS A 24 1.09 0.39 -0.66
CA CYS A 24 0.05 -0.51 -0.17
C CYS A 24 -1.35 -0.02 -0.54
N SER A 25 -1.60 1.29 -0.52
CA SER A 25 -2.89 1.86 -0.91
C SER A 25 -3.18 1.67 -2.40
N ILE A 26 -2.18 1.90 -3.25
CA ILE A 26 -2.29 1.63 -4.70
C ILE A 26 -2.55 0.15 -4.93
N LEU A 27 -1.76 -0.72 -4.31
CA LEU A 27 -1.89 -2.17 -4.48
C LEU A 27 -3.25 -2.69 -4.03
N ALA A 28 -3.75 -2.27 -2.85
CA ALA A 28 -5.06 -2.69 -2.36
C ALA A 28 -6.17 -2.30 -3.35
N ASN A 29 -6.15 -1.07 -3.85
CA ASN A 29 -7.15 -0.56 -4.77
C ASN A 29 -7.08 -1.26 -6.15
N THR A 30 -5.89 -1.32 -6.75
CA THR A 30 -5.71 -1.95 -8.07
C THR A 30 -6.01 -3.44 -8.03
N THR A 31 -5.55 -4.16 -7.01
CA THR A 31 -5.72 -5.62 -6.92
C THR A 31 -7.18 -5.99 -6.71
N VAL A 32 -7.87 -5.33 -5.77
CA VAL A 32 -9.30 -5.62 -5.50
C VAL A 32 -10.15 -5.36 -6.74
N ASN A 33 -9.96 -4.21 -7.39
CA ASN A 33 -10.77 -3.86 -8.56
C ASN A 33 -10.46 -4.75 -9.77
N ALA A 34 -9.20 -5.07 -10.02
CA ALA A 34 -8.82 -5.97 -11.11
C ALA A 34 -9.37 -7.39 -10.88
N TYR A 35 -9.23 -7.91 -9.66
CA TYR A 35 -9.74 -9.24 -9.30
C TYR A 35 -11.26 -9.31 -9.40
N TYR A 36 -11.96 -8.33 -8.85
CA TYR A 36 -13.42 -8.26 -8.93
C TYR A 36 -13.91 -8.19 -10.39
N ALA A 37 -13.30 -7.35 -11.22
CA ALA A 37 -13.64 -7.24 -12.63
C ALA A 37 -13.40 -8.56 -13.38
N LEU A 38 -12.33 -9.29 -13.04
CA LEU A 38 -12.05 -10.60 -13.61
C LEU A 38 -13.12 -11.64 -13.22
N CYS A 39 -13.48 -11.70 -11.93
CA CYS A 39 -14.53 -12.60 -11.45
C CYS A 39 -15.87 -12.32 -12.15
N GLN A 40 -16.25 -11.04 -12.27
CA GLN A 40 -17.45 -10.63 -12.99
C GLN A 40 -17.41 -11.03 -14.48
N LYS A 41 -16.26 -10.90 -15.13
CA LYS A 41 -16.06 -11.27 -16.54
C LYS A 41 -16.23 -12.78 -16.76
N LEU A 42 -15.78 -13.58 -15.80
CA LEU A 42 -15.79 -15.04 -15.86
C LEU A 42 -17.08 -15.65 -15.29
N GLY A 43 -17.89 -14.86 -14.58
CA GLY A 43 -19.07 -15.37 -13.87
C GLY A 43 -18.69 -16.22 -12.65
N GLU A 44 -17.50 -15.99 -12.09
CA GLU A 44 -16.98 -16.73 -10.94
C GLU A 44 -17.21 -15.95 -9.65
N ASP A 45 -17.28 -16.68 -8.54
CA ASP A 45 -17.34 -16.11 -7.20
C ASP A 45 -15.94 -15.65 -6.76
N PRO A 46 -15.80 -14.47 -6.12
CA PRO A 46 -14.51 -13.94 -5.67
C PRO A 46 -13.93 -14.62 -4.41
N THR A 47 -14.48 -15.77 -4.00
CA THR A 47 -13.90 -16.57 -2.92
C THR A 47 -12.79 -17.49 -3.41
N VAL A 48 -11.72 -17.57 -2.63
CA VAL A 48 -10.61 -18.51 -2.84
C VAL A 48 -10.53 -19.38 -1.59
N ASP A 49 -10.67 -20.69 -1.75
CA ASP A 49 -10.69 -21.65 -0.62
C ASP A 49 -11.68 -21.27 0.50
N GLY A 50 -12.84 -20.71 0.12
CA GLY A 50 -13.89 -20.26 1.05
C GLY A 50 -13.63 -18.90 1.71
N VAL A 51 -12.56 -18.20 1.33
CA VAL A 51 -12.22 -16.86 1.82
C VAL A 51 -12.66 -15.81 0.81
N ASP A 52 -13.48 -14.84 1.22
CA ASP A 52 -13.76 -13.64 0.43
C ASP A 52 -12.51 -12.75 0.41
N VAL A 53 -11.75 -12.85 -0.68
CA VAL A 53 -10.48 -12.15 -0.85
C VAL A 53 -10.68 -10.63 -0.85
N ILE A 54 -11.79 -10.15 -1.41
CA ILE A 54 -12.12 -8.73 -1.49
C ILE A 54 -12.38 -8.19 -0.08
N ALA A 55 -13.19 -8.90 0.72
CA ALA A 55 -13.48 -8.52 2.08
C ALA A 55 -12.21 -8.51 2.96
N GLU A 56 -11.35 -9.51 2.83
CA GLU A 56 -10.13 -9.61 3.64
C GLU A 56 -9.14 -8.48 3.29
N ILE A 57 -8.94 -8.18 2.01
CA ILE A 57 -8.08 -7.05 1.59
C ILE A 57 -8.67 -5.72 2.09
N ASN A 58 -9.98 -5.51 1.97
CA ASN A 58 -10.62 -4.28 2.43
C ASN A 58 -10.49 -4.06 3.95
N LYS A 59 -10.56 -5.15 4.72
CA LYS A 59 -10.32 -5.13 6.18
C LYS A 59 -8.89 -4.68 6.50
N HIS A 60 -7.87 -5.25 5.85
CA HIS A 60 -6.47 -4.84 6.05
C HIS A 60 -6.22 -3.40 5.55
N TYR A 61 -6.85 -3.02 4.45
CA TYR A 61 -6.76 -1.66 3.92
C TYR A 61 -7.34 -0.63 4.88
N LYS A 62 -8.44 -0.95 5.59
CA LYS A 62 -8.97 -0.08 6.65
C LYS A 62 -7.95 0.17 7.76
N ILE A 63 -7.28 -0.89 8.22
CA ILE A 63 -6.21 -0.79 9.24
C ILE A 63 -5.07 0.11 8.74
N LEU A 64 -4.66 -0.05 7.47
CA LEU A 64 -3.65 0.80 6.84
C LEU A 64 -4.06 2.28 6.86
N LYS A 65 -5.31 2.59 6.49
CA LYS A 65 -5.83 3.96 6.48
C LYS A 65 -5.90 4.57 7.88
N GLU A 66 -6.30 3.80 8.88
CA GLU A 66 -6.31 4.24 10.28
C GLU A 66 -4.89 4.54 10.79
N ALA A 67 -3.91 3.71 10.43
CA ALA A 67 -2.50 3.96 10.73
C ALA A 67 -1.97 5.19 9.96
N GLU A 68 -2.39 5.38 8.72
CA GLU A 68 -2.05 6.56 7.92
C GLU A 68 -2.57 7.86 8.53
N LEU A 69 -3.78 7.87 9.10
CA LEU A 69 -4.33 9.05 9.78
C LEU A 69 -3.56 9.43 11.05
N LYS A 70 -2.84 8.47 11.66
CA LYS A 70 -2.00 8.68 12.85
C LYS A 70 -0.58 9.10 12.50
N LYS A 71 -0.26 9.26 11.22
CA LYS A 71 1.04 9.75 10.76
C LYS A 71 1.27 11.16 11.29
N ASN A 72 2.35 11.33 12.04
CA ASN A 72 2.86 12.65 12.38
C ASN A 72 4.38 12.68 12.15
N THR A 73 4.89 13.85 11.80
CA THR A 73 6.32 14.03 11.49
C THR A 73 7.20 13.67 12.69
N GLU A 74 6.77 13.99 13.92
CA GLU A 74 7.53 13.72 15.14
C GLU A 74 7.73 12.22 15.43
N ASN A 75 6.74 11.39 15.12
CA ASN A 75 6.72 9.95 15.31
C ASN A 75 7.64 9.29 14.29
N PHE A 76 7.62 9.78 13.04
CA PHE A 76 8.59 9.35 12.04
C PHE A 76 10.00 9.74 12.45
N GLU A 77 10.22 10.99 12.86
CA GLU A 77 11.54 11.43 13.35
C GLU A 77 12.02 10.61 14.55
N LYS A 78 11.15 10.29 15.52
CA LYS A 78 11.46 9.41 16.65
C LYS A 78 11.78 7.98 16.21
N TYR A 79 10.98 7.43 15.30
CA TYR A 79 11.18 6.09 14.75
C TYR A 79 12.55 6.00 14.07
N TYR A 80 12.85 6.89 13.13
CA TYR A 80 14.10 6.88 12.37
C TYR A 80 15.33 7.28 13.17
N LYS A 81 15.21 8.15 14.18
CA LYS A 81 16.32 8.43 15.12
C LYS A 81 16.79 7.19 15.87
N ASN A 82 15.86 6.28 16.16
CA ASN A 82 16.15 5.02 16.86
C ASN A 82 16.35 3.85 15.88
N PHE A 83 16.17 4.08 14.58
CA PHE A 83 16.26 3.05 13.55
C PHE A 83 17.72 2.82 13.19
N LYS A 84 18.36 1.86 13.87
CA LYS A 84 19.68 1.35 13.47
C LYS A 84 19.49 0.30 12.38
N VAL A 85 19.97 0.59 11.19
CA VAL A 85 20.19 -0.41 10.15
C VAL A 85 21.43 -1.20 10.57
N TYR A 86 21.26 -2.49 10.87
CA TYR A 86 22.36 -3.41 11.11
C TYR A 86 23.00 -3.85 9.79
#